data_AF-A0A2I0KR81-F1
#
_entry.id   AF-A0A2I0KR81-F1
#
_cell.length_a   1.000
_cell.length_b   1.000
_cell.length_c   1.000
_cell.angle_alpha   90.00
_cell.angle_beta   90.00
_cell.angle_gamma   90.00
#
_symmetry.space_group_name_H-M   'P 1'
#
loop_
_entity.id
_entity.type
_entity.pdbx_description
1 polymer ?
#
loop_
_entity_poly.entity_id
_entity_poly.type
_entity_poly.pdbx_seq_one_letter_code
_entity_poly.pdbx_strand_id
1 'polypeptide(L)'
;MYGRLRQSSKTLRVFPNGTRNCYTIRPTSGGNSSKYLIRAAFLYGNYDGQSQPPTFDLYIGVNYWATINFSSIDSYIHNEIIHVVPSADHTIQVCLVKTSTGIPFISSLELRPLNDTMYQTDATTLALYKRLNIGSNANIR
;
A
#
# COMPACT_ATOMS: atom_id res chain seq x y z
N MET A 1 -17.34 -9.67 -15.03
CA MET A 1 -17.35 -8.19 -15.11
C MET A 1 -15.94 -7.71 -14.80
N TYR A 2 -15.04 -7.70 -15.80
CA TYR A 2 -13.66 -7.22 -15.58
C TYR A 2 -13.69 -5.69 -15.51
N GLY A 3 -13.71 -5.15 -14.29
CA GLY A 3 -13.47 -3.74 -14.07
C GLY A 3 -12.12 -3.36 -14.69
N ARG A 4 -12.07 -2.23 -15.41
CA ARG A 4 -10.85 -1.72 -16.05
C ARG A 4 -9.72 -1.66 -15.01
N LEU A 5 -8.75 -2.56 -15.14
CA LEU A 5 -7.55 -2.61 -14.28
C LEU A 5 -6.88 -1.23 -14.30
N ARG A 6 -6.45 -0.75 -13.13
CA ARG A 6 -5.69 0.50 -13.04
C ARG A 6 -4.43 0.36 -13.89
N GLN A 7 -4.08 1.40 -14.66
CA GLN A 7 -2.88 1.37 -15.51
C GLN A 7 -1.62 1.09 -14.68
N SER A 8 -1.58 1.58 -13.44
CA SER A 8 -0.52 1.34 -12.48
C SER A 8 -0.41 -0.11 -12.00
N SER A 9 -1.37 -0.99 -12.34
CA SER A 9 -1.34 -2.41 -12.03
C SER A 9 -0.91 -3.30 -13.20
N LYS A 10 -0.57 -2.70 -14.35
CA LYS A 10 -0.13 -3.46 -15.55
C LYS A 10 1.30 -3.97 -15.45
N THR A 11 2.10 -3.40 -14.56
CA THR A 11 3.48 -3.80 -14.30
C THR A 11 3.67 -3.99 -12.81
N LEU A 12 4.74 -4.67 -12.43
CA LEU A 12 5.12 -4.86 -11.03
C LEU A 12 6.64 -4.86 -10.86
N ARG A 13 7.09 -4.64 -9.63
CA ARG A 13 8.47 -4.84 -9.20
C ARG A 13 8.51 -6.00 -8.22
N VAL A 14 9.43 -6.93 -8.46
CA VAL A 14 9.68 -8.12 -7.63
C VAL A 14 10.92 -7.92 -6.78
N PHE A 15 10.91 -8.47 -5.56
CA PHE A 15 12.04 -8.44 -4.63
C PHE A 15 12.52 -9.87 -4.32
N PRO A 16 13.27 -10.51 -5.23
CA PRO A 16 13.68 -11.91 -5.06
C PRO A 16 14.67 -12.11 -3.91
N ASN A 17 15.43 -11.07 -3.58
CA ASN A 17 16.49 -11.09 -2.58
C ASN A 17 16.12 -10.25 -1.36
N GLY A 18 16.65 -10.64 -0.20
CA GLY A 18 16.46 -9.93 1.06
C GLY A 18 15.13 -10.27 1.75
N THR A 19 15.17 -10.24 3.09
CA THR A 19 13.99 -10.54 3.92
C THR A 19 13.07 -9.31 4.04
N ARG A 20 13.62 -8.09 4.00
CA ARG A 20 12.89 -6.83 4.14
C ARG A 20 13.38 -5.86 3.07
N ASN A 21 12.45 -5.41 2.22
CA ASN A 21 12.72 -4.51 1.10
C ASN A 21 11.90 -3.23 1.27
N CYS A 22 12.56 -2.09 1.44
CA CYS A 22 11.89 -0.83 1.80
C CYS A 22 12.04 0.24 0.73
N TYR A 23 10.93 0.87 0.36
CA TYR A 23 10.94 2.18 -0.27
C TYR A 23 11.16 3.24 0.80
N THR A 24 12.15 4.11 0.60
CA THR A 24 12.34 5.31 1.42
C THR A 24 11.86 6.51 0.61
N ILE A 25 10.76 7.12 1.04
CA ILE A 25 10.16 8.26 0.35
C ILE A 25 10.40 9.51 1.20
N ARG A 26 10.94 10.56 0.58
CA ARG A 26 11.08 11.87 1.20
C ARG A 26 9.85 12.71 0.83
N PRO A 27 9.01 13.09 1.79
CA PRO A 27 7.91 13.99 1.49
C PRO A 27 8.46 15.30 0.92
N THR A 28 7.82 15.82 -0.13
CA THR A 28 8.27 17.06 -0.78
C THR A 28 8.05 18.25 0.14
N SER A 29 9.11 19.03 0.36
CA SER A 29 9.19 20.16 1.28
C SER A 29 8.23 21.33 0.99
N GLY A 30 7.37 21.22 -0.03
CA GLY A 30 6.40 22.26 -0.43
C GLY A 30 4.98 22.06 0.10
N GLY A 31 4.70 20.93 0.76
CA GLY A 31 3.41 20.69 1.41
C GLY A 31 3.47 21.05 2.89
N ASN A 32 2.61 21.95 3.36
CA ASN A 32 2.47 22.26 4.80
C ASN A 32 1.79 21.13 5.60
N SER A 33 1.77 19.91 5.09
CA SER A 33 1.11 18.78 5.73
C SER A 33 2.11 17.71 6.13
N SER A 34 1.99 17.27 7.37
CA SER A 34 2.71 16.10 7.89
C SER A 34 1.94 14.79 7.64
N LYS A 35 0.73 14.85 7.06
CA LYS A 35 -0.21 13.74 6.94
C LYS A 35 -0.33 13.25 5.50
N TYR A 36 -0.12 11.96 5.31
CA TYR A 36 -0.12 11.35 3.98
C TYR A 36 -1.06 10.16 3.92
N LEU A 37 -1.84 10.08 2.84
CA LEU A 37 -2.50 8.85 2.41
C LEU A 37 -1.50 8.04 1.57
N ILE A 38 -1.22 6.82 2.02
CA ILE A 38 -0.34 5.88 1.34
C ILE A 38 -1.21 4.72 0.84
N ARG A 39 -1.04 4.37 -0.43
CA ARG A 39 -1.75 3.23 -1.04
C ARG A 39 -0.77 2.28 -1.69
N ALA A 40 -0.85 1.02 -1.30
CA ALA A 40 -0.08 -0.06 -1.92
C ALA A 40 -1.05 -0.99 -2.66
N ALA A 41 -0.76 -1.28 -3.92
CA ALA A 41 -1.57 -2.16 -4.74
C ALA A 41 -0.77 -3.31 -5.33
N PHE A 42 -1.43 -4.46 -5.42
CA PHE A 42 -0.85 -5.73 -5.81
C PHE A 42 -1.79 -6.46 -6.76
N LEU A 43 -1.26 -6.85 -7.91
CA LEU A 43 -1.89 -7.75 -8.87
C LEU A 43 -0.85 -8.80 -9.25
N TYR A 44 -1.08 -10.05 -8.85
CA TYR A 44 -0.16 -11.14 -9.17
C TYR A 44 -0.20 -11.46 -10.67
N GLY A 45 -1.39 -11.69 -11.23
CA GLY A 45 -1.57 -11.88 -12.68
C GLY A 45 -0.73 -13.02 -13.26
N ASN A 46 -0.32 -13.97 -12.42
CA ASN A 46 0.56 -15.08 -12.79
C ASN A 46 1.87 -14.64 -13.50
N TYR A 47 2.48 -13.54 -13.05
CA TYR A 47 3.63 -12.93 -13.74
C TYR A 47 4.85 -13.86 -13.87
N ASP A 48 4.97 -14.87 -13.01
CA ASP A 48 6.06 -15.85 -12.98
C ASP A 48 5.67 -17.22 -13.56
N GLY A 49 4.43 -17.39 -14.01
CA GLY A 49 3.91 -18.62 -14.58
C GLY A 49 3.66 -19.76 -13.57
N GLN A 50 3.83 -19.55 -12.26
CA GLN A 50 3.74 -20.61 -11.26
C GLN A 50 2.30 -20.90 -10.79
N SER A 51 1.37 -19.98 -11.05
CA SER A 51 -0.02 -20.04 -10.58
C SER A 51 -0.14 -20.18 -9.06
N GLN A 52 0.89 -19.72 -8.32
CA GLN A 52 1.00 -19.78 -6.87
C GLN A 52 1.30 -18.39 -6.34
N PRO A 53 0.27 -17.58 -6.04
CA PRO A 53 0.48 -16.25 -5.51
C PRO A 53 1.26 -16.29 -4.18
N PRO A 54 2.27 -15.43 -4.00
CA PRO A 54 3.06 -15.39 -2.77
C PRO A 54 2.26 -14.76 -1.62
N THR A 55 2.61 -15.12 -0.38
CA THR A 55 2.20 -14.39 0.82
C THR A 55 3.38 -13.60 1.38
N PHE A 56 3.16 -12.35 1.78
CA PHE A 56 4.18 -11.51 2.39
C PHE A 56 3.55 -10.39 3.20
N ASP A 57 4.34 -9.74 4.06
CA ASP A 57 3.84 -8.67 4.93
C ASP A 57 4.23 -7.29 4.41
N LEU A 58 3.40 -6.31 4.76
CA LEU A 58 3.57 -4.89 4.48
C LEU A 58 3.73 -4.15 5.80
N TYR A 59 4.70 -3.24 5.85
CA TYR A 59 5.03 -2.43 7.02
C TYR A 59 5.14 -0.95 6.65
N ILE A 60 4.81 -0.09 7.60
CA ILE A 60 5.11 1.34 7.59
C ILE A 60 6.18 1.60 8.66
N GLY A 61 7.41 1.85 8.22
CA GLY A 61 8.60 1.85 9.08
C GLY A 61 8.80 0.49 9.78
N VAL A 62 8.66 0.49 11.11
CA VAL A 62 8.72 -0.73 11.93
C VAL A 62 7.33 -1.31 12.23
N ASN A 63 6.26 -0.58 11.94
CA ASN A 63 4.91 -0.96 12.32
C ASN A 63 4.28 -1.88 11.26
N TYR A 64 3.72 -2.99 11.72
CA TYR A 64 2.95 -3.90 10.87
C TYR A 64 1.74 -3.17 10.29
N TRP A 65 1.53 -3.30 8.98
CA TRP A 65 0.38 -2.72 8.29
C TRP A 65 -0.60 -3.80 7.85
N ALA A 66 -0.17 -4.78 7.05
CA ALA A 66 -1.05 -5.84 6.54
C ALA A 66 -0.26 -7.04 6.02
N THR A 67 -0.85 -8.23 6.08
CA THR A 67 -0.42 -9.39 5.29
C THR A 67 -1.11 -9.36 3.93
N ILE A 68 -0.31 -9.45 2.86
CA ILE A 68 -0.78 -9.57 1.49
C ILE A 68 -0.97 -11.05 1.19
N ASN A 69 -2.23 -11.47 1.07
CA ASN A 69 -2.62 -12.84 0.79
C ASN A 69 -3.71 -12.85 -0.29
N PHE A 70 -3.44 -13.54 -1.41
CA PHE A 70 -4.29 -13.57 -2.59
C PHE A 70 -5.20 -14.81 -2.55
N SER A 71 -6.50 -14.63 -2.78
CA SER A 71 -7.43 -15.76 -2.87
C SER A 71 -7.42 -16.45 -4.24
N SER A 72 -6.85 -15.81 -5.27
CA SER A 72 -6.75 -16.34 -6.64
C SER A 72 -5.67 -15.60 -7.45
N ILE A 73 -5.33 -16.12 -8.63
CA ILE A 73 -4.33 -15.51 -9.52
C ILE A 73 -4.70 -14.10 -10.02
N ASP A 74 -6.00 -13.83 -10.14
CA ASP A 74 -6.55 -12.55 -10.62
C ASP A 74 -6.90 -11.59 -9.48
N SER A 75 -6.57 -11.95 -8.23
CA SER A 75 -6.85 -11.13 -7.07
C SER A 75 -6.10 -9.80 -7.16
N TYR A 76 -6.87 -8.71 -7.06
CA TYR A 76 -6.35 -7.37 -6.90
C TYR A 76 -6.48 -6.95 -5.43
N ILE A 77 -5.35 -6.77 -4.76
CA ILE A 77 -5.30 -6.32 -3.37
C ILE A 77 -4.88 -4.85 -3.36
N HIS A 78 -5.61 -4.03 -2.61
CA HIS A 78 -5.25 -2.65 -2.34
C HIS A 78 -5.34 -2.40 -0.83
N ASN A 79 -4.30 -1.79 -0.27
CA ASN A 79 -4.27 -1.38 1.13
C ASN A 79 -4.09 0.13 1.20
N GLU A 80 -4.78 0.76 2.14
CA GLU A 80 -4.65 2.19 2.42
C GLU A 80 -4.30 2.43 3.88
N ILE A 81 -3.38 3.35 4.12
CA ILE A 81 -3.03 3.83 5.46
C ILE A 81 -2.83 5.33 5.41
N ILE A 82 -3.35 6.03 6.41
CA ILE A 82 -2.96 7.40 6.69
C ILE A 82 -1.77 7.33 7.64
N HIS A 83 -0.70 8.04 7.34
CA HIS A 83 0.47 8.14 8.19
C HIS A 83 0.80 9.61 8.45
N VAL A 84 0.93 9.95 9.73
CA VAL A 84 1.45 11.24 10.18
C VAL A 84 2.95 11.09 10.37
N VAL A 85 3.73 11.82 9.59
CA VAL A 85 5.19 11.81 9.64
C VAL A 85 5.63 12.63 10.86
N PRO A 86 6.30 12.02 11.86
CA PRO A 86 6.81 12.76 13.00
C PRO A 86 7.77 13.86 12.57
N SER A 87 7.81 14.99 13.28
CA SER A 87 8.70 16.12 12.94
C SER A 87 10.20 15.78 12.98
N ALA A 88 10.57 14.76 13.76
CA ALA A 88 11.93 14.22 13.82
C ALA A 88 12.27 13.34 12.61
N ASP A 89 11.27 12.82 11.91
CA ASP A 89 11.44 11.95 10.76
C ASP A 89 11.34 12.75 9.47
N HIS A 90 12.27 12.51 8.55
CA HIS A 90 12.27 13.16 7.22
C HIS A 90 11.88 12.21 6.10
N THR A 91 11.49 10.98 6.44
CA THR A 91 11.24 9.92 5.48
C THR A 91 10.09 9.03 5.90
N ILE A 92 9.31 8.60 4.92
CA ILE A 92 8.33 7.53 5.04
C ILE A 92 8.98 6.25 4.51
N GLN A 93 8.96 5.18 5.30
CA GLN A 93 9.41 3.87 4.85
C GLN A 93 8.24 2.93 4.63
N VAL A 94 8.08 2.41 3.42
CA VAL A 94 7.10 1.35 3.12
C VAL A 94 7.88 0.09 2.78
N CYS A 95 7.74 -0.93 3.62
CA CYS A 95 8.54 -2.14 3.55
C CYS A 95 7.70 -3.36 3.20
N LEU A 96 8.19 -4.15 2.25
CA LEU A 96 7.69 -5.47 1.92
C LEU A 96 8.59 -6.51 2.58
N VAL A 97 8.02 -7.37 3.41
CA VAL A 97 8.75 -8.34 4.22
C VAL A 97 8.37 -9.75 3.81
N LYS A 98 9.38 -10.52 3.43
CA LYS A 98 9.25 -11.91 3.01
C LYS A 98 8.74 -12.79 4.16
N THR A 99 7.73 -13.60 3.87
CA THR A 99 7.32 -14.71 4.74
C THR A 99 7.85 -16.04 4.19
N SER A 100 7.54 -17.15 4.83
CA SER A 100 8.03 -18.48 4.42
C SER A 100 7.60 -18.89 3.01
N THR A 101 6.51 -18.34 2.47
CA THR A 101 5.86 -18.85 1.25
C THR A 101 5.85 -17.88 0.07
N GLY A 102 6.63 -16.79 0.08
CA GLY A 102 6.48 -15.81 -0.99
C GLY A 102 7.65 -14.87 -1.28
N ILE A 103 7.88 -14.60 -2.56
CA ILE A 103 8.71 -13.48 -3.02
C ILE A 103 7.83 -12.21 -3.05
N PRO A 104 8.15 -11.17 -2.27
CA PRO A 104 7.34 -9.96 -2.27
C PRO A 104 7.42 -9.22 -3.61
N PHE A 105 6.30 -8.61 -3.99
CA PHE A 105 6.22 -7.75 -5.16
C PHE A 105 5.26 -6.59 -4.89
N ILE A 106 5.34 -5.53 -5.69
CA ILE A 106 4.37 -4.43 -5.65
C ILE A 106 4.05 -3.97 -7.06
N SER A 107 2.78 -3.72 -7.35
CA SER A 107 2.36 -3.18 -8.64
C SER A 107 2.40 -1.65 -8.63
N SER A 108 1.90 -1.02 -7.56
CA SER A 108 2.04 0.42 -7.38
C SER A 108 2.09 0.85 -5.92
N LEU A 109 2.78 1.97 -5.70
CA LEU A 109 2.84 2.69 -4.44
C LEU A 109 2.49 4.16 -4.69
N GLU A 110 1.37 4.61 -4.14
CA GLU A 110 0.88 5.99 -4.24
C GLU A 110 1.10 6.70 -2.90
N LEU A 111 1.65 7.91 -2.97
CA LEU A 111 1.76 8.81 -1.83
C LEU A 111 1.00 10.09 -2.16
N ARG A 112 0.02 10.45 -1.32
CA ARG A 112 -0.80 11.64 -1.49
C ARG A 112 -0.82 12.46 -0.20
N PRO A 113 -0.40 13.74 -0.21
CA PRO A 113 -0.57 14.61 0.95
C PRO A 113 -2.06 14.83 1.23
N LEU A 114 -2.42 14.87 2.51
CA LEU A 114 -3.75 15.21 3.00
C LEU A 114 -3.72 16.60 3.64
N ASN A 115 -4.88 17.15 3.98
CA ASN A 115 -4.91 18.31 4.87
C ASN A 115 -4.82 17.80 6.32
N ASP A 116 -4.02 18.45 7.17
CA ASP A 116 -3.81 18.02 8.55
C ASP A 116 -5.11 18.06 9.39
N THR A 117 -6.09 18.86 8.97
CA THR A 117 -7.44 18.89 9.58
C THR A 117 -8.32 17.70 9.22
N MET A 118 -8.00 16.95 8.16
CA MET A 118 -8.72 15.72 7.81
C MET A 118 -8.30 14.57 8.71
N TYR A 119 -9.23 13.73 9.13
CA TYR A 119 -8.96 12.56 9.97
C TYR A 119 -8.13 12.94 11.22
N GLN A 120 -8.69 13.79 12.07
CA GLN A 120 -8.06 14.17 13.33
C GLN A 120 -7.89 12.95 14.23
N THR A 121 -6.67 12.73 14.71
CA THR A 121 -6.30 11.60 15.54
C THR A 121 -4.98 11.89 16.24
N ASP A 122 -4.78 11.30 17.42
CA ASP A 122 -3.49 11.28 18.11
C ASP A 122 -2.61 10.10 17.66
N ALA A 123 -3.15 9.18 16.85
CA ALA A 123 -2.41 8.05 16.32
C ALA A 123 -1.48 8.48 15.17
N THR A 124 -0.29 7.87 15.10
CA THR A 124 0.66 8.10 14.00
C THR A 124 0.24 7.41 12.70
N THR A 125 -0.67 6.43 12.77
CA THR A 125 -1.18 5.69 11.61
C THR A 125 -2.65 5.31 11.77
N LEU A 126 -3.41 5.39 10.67
CA LEU A 126 -4.78 4.89 10.56
C LEU A 126 -4.92 3.98 9.33
N ALA A 127 -5.03 2.67 9.54
CA ALA A 127 -5.30 1.73 8.46
C ALA A 127 -6.78 1.77 8.05
N LEU A 128 -7.05 1.73 6.75
CA LEU A 128 -8.43 1.72 6.25
C LEU A 128 -9.10 0.38 6.57
N TYR A 129 -10.16 0.42 7.39
CA TYR A 129 -11.02 -0.75 7.57
C TYR A 129 -12.03 -0.90 6.43
N LYS A 130 -12.81 0.16 6.17
CA LYS A 130 -13.81 0.18 5.10
C LYS A 130 -14.08 1.62 4.67
N ARG A 131 -14.34 1.82 3.38
CA ARG A 131 -14.88 3.07 2.83
C ARG A 131 -16.25 2.77 2.22
N LEU A 132 -17.27 3.48 2.67
CA LEU A 132 -18.64 3.30 2.23
C LEU A 132 -19.21 4.64 1.76
N ASN A 133 -19.92 4.61 0.64
CA ASN A 133 -20.77 5.70 0.20
C ASN A 133 -22.22 5.26 0.41
N ILE A 134 -22.87 5.76 1.46
CA ILE A 134 -24.22 5.33 1.84
C ILE A 134 -25.24 6.23 1.14
N GLY A 135 -26.27 5.63 0.54
CA GLY A 135 -27.37 6.37 -0.09
C GLY A 135 -27.08 6.92 -1.50
N SER A 136 -26.00 6.50 -2.13
CA SER A 136 -25.62 6.90 -3.48
C SER A 136 -25.43 5.67 -4.39
N ASN A 137 -25.83 5.81 -5.65
CA ASN A 137 -25.65 4.77 -6.67
C ASN A 137 -24.27 4.81 -7.34
N ALA A 138 -23.37 5.70 -6.90
CA ALA A 138 -22.06 5.92 -7.50
C ALA A 138 -20.90 5.49 -6.57
N ASN A 139 -19.91 4.81 -7.15
CA ASN A 139 -18.63 4.54 -6.49
C ASN A 139 -17.79 5.82 -6.48
N ILE A 140 -17.38 6.28 -5.29
CA ILE A 140 -16.38 7.35 -5.15
C ILE A 140 -15.00 6.70 -5.21
N ARG A 141 -14.18 7.13 -6.19
CA ARG A 141 -12.89 6.53 -6.54
C ARG A 141 -11.70 7.20 -5.86
#